data_AF-A0A085V982-F1
#
_entry.id   AF-A0A085V982-F1
#
_cell.length_a   1.000
_cell.length_b   1.000
_cell.length_c   1.000
_cell.angle_alpha   90.00
_cell.angle_beta   90.00
_cell.angle_gamma   90.00
#
_symmetry.space_group_name_H-M   'P 1'
#
loop_
_entity.id
_entity.type
_entity.pdbx_description
1 polymer ?
#
loop_
_entity_poly.entity_id
_entity_poly.type
_entity_poly.pdbx_seq_one_letter_code
_entity_poly.pdbx_strand_id
1 'polypeptide(L)'
;MVKHITQLCILMATSTDLYLAPGKKAFTLYPGNILEDLRGLGIPVDALDLQLDKKDSRAINVAIKDASFGPDLQGALKKAFSDVLDAKRLPAFSGHVTVDLESPHFKIPHAQLYERSGNGVYIHSQAEMRVSVKHSSDRLFDIFDSYRKPDFYCDVSSVVNHDFPFYLALRIPNKLPGSLRDYNAMVVTWGYKPVGVTMNFINENIHRLVSEGRLEVRMDSSRVSQVNNQVSVRVGSLGGYSEDYYESQRSGKLSYEVYKELESKCQTMAAGLGRPFTFHFGDGLDRLKAVIYAGQAAI
;
A
#
# COMPACT_ATOMS: atom_id res chain seq x y z
N MET A 1 7.89 30.08 -38.47
CA MET A 1 9.00 29.49 -37.68
C MET A 1 8.39 28.40 -36.81
N VAL A 2 8.69 27.14 -37.11
CA VAL A 2 7.94 25.98 -36.62
C VAL A 2 8.25 25.74 -35.14
N LYS A 3 7.26 25.94 -34.27
CA LYS A 3 7.29 25.55 -32.86
C LYS A 3 7.32 24.02 -32.78
N HIS A 4 8.49 23.42 -32.58
CA HIS A 4 8.58 22.04 -32.09
C HIS A 4 8.18 22.03 -30.61
N ILE A 5 6.86 22.04 -30.37
CA ILE A 5 6.31 21.69 -29.05
C ILE A 5 6.38 20.18 -28.98
N THR A 6 7.35 19.65 -28.22
CA THR A 6 7.31 18.25 -27.82
C THR A 6 6.14 18.10 -26.85
N GLN A 7 5.01 17.66 -27.38
CA GLN A 7 3.79 17.42 -26.61
C GLN A 7 3.84 15.99 -26.08
N LEU A 8 3.74 15.84 -24.77
CA LEU A 8 3.64 14.57 -24.08
C LEU A 8 2.20 14.42 -23.61
N CYS A 9 1.57 13.27 -23.83
CA CYS A 9 0.26 12.99 -23.26
C CYS A 9 0.40 11.91 -22.19
N ILE A 10 -0.02 12.25 -20.97
CA ILE A 10 0.06 11.40 -19.78
C ILE A 10 -1.35 10.90 -19.47
N LEU A 11 -1.55 9.58 -19.40
CA LEU A 11 -2.84 9.00 -19.05
C LEU A 11 -2.89 8.63 -17.56
N MET A 12 -3.88 9.14 -16.84
CA MET A 12 -4.08 8.92 -15.41
C MET A 12 -5.18 7.87 -15.13
N ALA A 13 -5.04 7.17 -14.02
CA ALA A 13 -6.01 6.18 -13.57
C ALA A 13 -7.34 6.81 -13.11
N THR A 14 -8.46 6.42 -13.72
CA THR A 14 -9.76 6.42 -13.06
C THR A 14 -9.97 5.12 -12.32
N SER A 15 -10.05 5.21 -10.99
CA SER A 15 -10.76 4.20 -10.22
C SER A 15 -11.64 4.95 -9.24
N THR A 16 -12.95 4.85 -9.47
CA THR A 16 -14.05 5.00 -8.51
C THR A 16 -13.96 6.21 -7.58
N ASP A 17 -14.69 7.26 -7.96
CA ASP A 17 -15.23 8.30 -7.09
C ASP A 17 -14.31 8.75 -5.94
N LEU A 18 -13.49 9.77 -6.22
CA LEU A 18 -12.96 10.62 -5.17
C LEU A 18 -14.14 11.32 -4.50
N TYR A 19 -14.60 10.78 -3.37
CA TYR A 19 -15.50 11.49 -2.47
C TYR A 19 -14.66 12.32 -1.51
N LEU A 20 -14.58 13.62 -1.75
CA LEU A 20 -14.28 14.59 -0.68
C LEU A 20 -15.59 14.79 0.10
N ALA A 21 -15.82 14.00 1.15
CA ALA A 21 -17.07 13.97 1.91
C ALA A 21 -18.32 13.59 1.08
N PRO A 22 -19.42 13.13 1.71
CA PRO A 22 -20.67 12.89 1.01
C PRO A 22 -21.16 14.17 0.32
N GLY A 23 -21.32 14.13 -1.02
CA GLY A 23 -21.98 15.20 -1.77
C GLY A 23 -21.11 16.30 -2.37
N LYS A 24 -19.77 16.26 -2.30
CA LYS A 24 -18.92 17.17 -3.11
C LYS A 24 -18.29 16.43 -4.28
N LYS A 25 -18.55 16.92 -5.49
CA LYS A 25 -17.81 16.52 -6.70
C LYS A 25 -16.34 16.87 -6.49
N ALA A 26 -15.46 15.87 -6.57
CA ALA A 26 -14.01 16.09 -6.55
C ALA A 26 -13.62 16.97 -7.74
N PHE A 27 -13.38 18.24 -7.47
CA PHE A 27 -12.57 19.07 -8.35
C PHE A 27 -11.14 18.56 -8.25
N THR A 28 -10.82 17.69 -9.20
CA THR A 28 -9.50 17.38 -9.75
C THR A 28 -8.37 18.35 -9.34
N LEU A 29 -7.68 18.07 -8.22
CA LEU A 29 -6.39 18.69 -7.82
C LEU A 29 -5.20 18.15 -8.65
N TYR A 30 -5.42 17.67 -9.87
CA TYR A 30 -4.42 16.86 -10.59
C TYR A 30 -3.14 17.63 -10.97
N PRO A 31 -3.19 18.89 -11.49
CA PRO A 31 -1.96 19.51 -11.98
C PRO A 31 -1.00 19.95 -10.87
N GLY A 32 -1.51 20.45 -9.74
CA GLY A 32 -0.69 20.95 -8.63
C GLY A 32 0.19 19.86 -8.03
N ASN A 33 -0.40 18.71 -7.72
CA ASN A 33 0.31 17.60 -7.08
C ASN A 33 1.29 16.93 -8.05
N ILE A 34 0.95 16.84 -9.35
CA ILE A 34 1.89 16.36 -10.38
C ILE A 34 3.12 17.28 -10.50
N LEU A 35 2.92 18.60 -10.45
CA LEU A 35 4.02 19.55 -10.46
C LEU A 35 4.88 19.46 -9.20
N GLU A 36 4.27 19.27 -8.03
CA GLU A 36 5.02 19.05 -6.80
C GLU A 36 5.83 17.76 -6.84
N ASP A 37 5.26 16.67 -7.34
CA ASP A 37 5.96 15.39 -7.52
C ASP A 37 7.12 15.51 -8.50
N LEU A 38 6.90 16.14 -9.67
CA LEU A 38 7.95 16.39 -10.66
C LEU A 38 9.06 17.27 -10.08
N ARG A 39 8.71 18.32 -9.31
CA ARG A 39 9.69 19.17 -8.62
C ARG A 39 10.49 18.36 -7.60
N GLY A 40 9.86 17.48 -6.84
CA GLY A 40 10.52 16.56 -5.91
C GLY A 40 11.50 15.60 -6.60
N LEU A 41 11.26 15.28 -7.87
CA LEU A 41 12.17 14.50 -8.72
C LEU A 41 13.27 15.36 -9.39
N GLY A 42 13.40 16.63 -9.00
CA GLY A 42 14.39 17.55 -9.55
C GLY A 42 14.06 18.11 -10.93
N ILE A 43 12.81 17.96 -11.39
CA ILE A 43 12.38 18.48 -12.69
C ILE A 43 12.07 19.98 -12.58
N PRO A 44 12.64 20.85 -13.43
CA PRO A 44 12.34 22.28 -13.45
C PRO A 44 10.94 22.53 -14.01
N VAL A 45 9.94 22.49 -13.12
CA VAL A 45 8.52 22.59 -13.47
C VAL A 45 8.10 23.92 -14.08
N ASP A 46 8.83 25.00 -13.83
CA ASP A 46 8.54 26.32 -14.42
C ASP A 46 8.72 26.31 -15.95
N ALA A 47 9.57 25.41 -16.45
CA ALA A 47 9.76 25.16 -17.88
C ALA A 47 8.66 24.29 -18.50
N LEU A 48 7.69 23.80 -17.71
CA LEU A 48 6.61 22.94 -18.17
C LEU A 48 5.27 23.67 -18.24
N ASP A 49 4.49 23.36 -19.25
CA ASP A 49 3.07 23.69 -19.36
C ASP A 49 2.24 22.42 -19.26
N LEU A 50 1.28 22.38 -18.34
CA LEU A 50 0.40 21.24 -18.10
C LEU A 50 -1.03 21.64 -18.43
N GLN A 51 -1.63 20.93 -19.38
CA GLN A 51 -3.00 21.17 -19.80
C GLN A 51 -3.80 19.88 -19.75
N LEU A 52 -4.97 19.90 -19.12
CA LEU A 52 -5.90 18.78 -19.21
C LEU A 52 -6.31 18.57 -20.68
N ASP A 53 -6.37 17.32 -21.10
CA ASP A 53 -6.83 17.00 -22.45
C ASP A 53 -8.32 17.36 -22.61
N LYS A 54 -8.65 17.94 -23.77
CA LYS A 54 -10.00 18.43 -24.05
C LYS A 54 -11.01 17.31 -24.30
N LYS A 55 -10.55 16.10 -24.64
CA LYS A 55 -11.37 14.94 -25.00
C LYS A 55 -11.34 13.85 -23.94
N ASP A 56 -10.22 13.69 -23.22
CA ASP A 56 -10.10 12.76 -22.11
C ASP A 56 -9.72 13.52 -20.82
N SER A 57 -10.69 13.67 -19.90
CA SER A 57 -10.49 14.33 -18.61
C SER A 57 -9.52 13.60 -17.66
N ARG A 58 -8.98 12.46 -18.08
CA ARG A 58 -7.97 11.67 -17.37
C ARG A 58 -6.58 11.84 -17.98
N ALA A 59 -6.47 12.54 -19.11
CA ALA A 59 -5.21 12.76 -19.78
C ALA A 59 -4.70 14.18 -19.52
N ILE A 60 -3.40 14.31 -19.29
CA ILE A 60 -2.71 15.58 -19.08
C ILE A 60 -1.63 15.70 -20.15
N ASN A 61 -1.73 16.76 -20.93
CA ASN A 61 -0.72 17.14 -21.90
C ASN A 61 0.37 17.94 -21.19
N VAL A 62 1.60 17.46 -21.24
CA VAL A 62 2.80 18.16 -20.75
C VAL A 62 3.60 18.65 -21.94
N ALA A 63 3.91 19.94 -21.95
CA ALA A 63 4.73 20.58 -22.98
C ALA A 63 5.92 21.29 -22.33
N ILE A 64 7.08 21.24 -22.97
CA ILE A 64 8.22 22.08 -22.58
C ILE A 64 8.02 23.46 -23.23
N LYS A 65 7.99 24.52 -22.41
CA LYS A 65 7.71 25.91 -22.84
C LYS A 65 8.79 26.47 -23.76
N ASP A 66 10.05 26.11 -23.50
CA ASP A 66 11.22 26.65 -24.20
C ASP A 66 12.13 25.53 -24.72
N ALA A 67 12.47 25.61 -26.01
CA ALA A 67 13.33 24.67 -26.72
C ALA A 67 14.77 24.63 -26.17
N SER A 68 15.20 25.67 -25.44
CA SER A 68 16.52 25.73 -24.79
C SER A 68 16.73 24.64 -23.72
N PHE A 69 15.65 24.11 -23.14
CA PHE A 69 15.69 23.01 -22.17
C PHE A 69 15.59 21.61 -22.83
N GLY A 70 15.48 21.56 -24.16
CA GLY A 70 14.89 20.44 -24.92
C GLY A 70 15.39 19.04 -24.56
N PRO A 71 16.66 18.66 -24.86
CA PRO A 71 17.08 17.26 -24.77
C PRO A 71 17.20 16.74 -23.33
N ASP A 72 17.83 17.52 -22.45
CA ASP A 72 18.12 17.10 -21.08
C ASP A 72 16.84 17.03 -20.23
N LEU A 73 15.95 18.02 -20.35
CA LEU A 73 14.67 18.01 -19.65
C LEU A 73 13.75 16.91 -20.17
N GLN A 74 13.73 16.67 -21.48
CA GLN A 74 12.96 15.58 -22.06
C GLN A 74 13.48 14.21 -21.58
N GLY A 75 14.80 14.02 -21.49
CA GLY A 75 15.41 12.83 -20.93
C GLY A 75 15.04 12.63 -19.46
N ALA A 76 15.12 13.70 -18.65
CA ALA A 76 14.76 13.66 -17.24
C ALA A 76 13.27 13.34 -17.02
N LEU A 77 12.36 13.94 -17.80
CA LEU A 77 10.93 13.63 -17.76
C LEU A 77 10.65 12.17 -18.15
N LYS A 78 11.25 11.70 -19.24
CA LYS A 78 11.13 10.30 -19.68
C LYS A 78 11.52 9.33 -18.58
N LYS A 79 12.67 9.59 -17.96
CA LYS A 79 13.17 8.79 -16.85
C LYS A 79 12.21 8.83 -15.65
N ALA A 80 11.79 10.02 -15.23
CA ALA A 80 10.89 10.21 -14.10
C ALA A 80 9.59 9.42 -14.26
N PHE A 81 8.96 9.47 -15.44
CA PHE A 81 7.74 8.71 -15.68
C PHE A 81 7.95 7.20 -15.77
N SER A 82 9.05 6.75 -16.39
CA SER A 82 9.40 5.32 -16.41
C SER A 82 9.62 4.79 -14.99
N ASP A 83 10.37 5.52 -14.17
CA ASP A 83 10.66 5.15 -12.78
C ASP A 83 9.35 4.99 -11.98
N VAL A 84 8.37 5.88 -12.18
CA VAL A 84 7.04 5.78 -11.54
C VAL A 84 6.29 4.52 -12.00
N LEU A 85 6.26 4.26 -13.32
CA LEU A 85 5.57 3.11 -13.90
C LEU A 85 6.21 1.78 -13.47
N ASP A 86 7.53 1.72 -13.40
CA ASP A 86 8.26 0.53 -12.97
C ASP A 86 8.11 0.29 -11.46
N ALA A 87 8.18 1.34 -10.64
CA ALA A 87 7.96 1.23 -9.21
C ALA A 87 6.54 0.73 -8.86
N LYS A 88 5.54 1.09 -9.67
CA LYS A 88 4.15 0.62 -9.52
C LYS A 88 3.94 -0.86 -9.82
N ARG A 89 4.83 -1.47 -10.62
CA ARG A 89 4.78 -2.90 -10.95
C ARG A 89 5.31 -3.77 -9.80
N LEU A 90 6.06 -3.20 -8.86
CA LEU A 90 6.61 -3.92 -7.72
C LEU A 90 5.52 -4.17 -6.66
N PRO A 91 5.20 -5.43 -6.33
CA PRO A 91 4.21 -5.69 -5.30
C PRO A 91 4.74 -5.26 -3.93
N ALA A 92 3.96 -4.46 -3.22
CA ALA A 92 4.40 -3.81 -2.00
C ALA A 92 4.78 -4.77 -0.87
N PHE A 93 3.96 -5.81 -0.66
CA PHE A 93 4.07 -6.69 0.49
C PHE A 93 4.79 -8.00 0.18
N SER A 94 5.48 -8.08 -0.96
CA SER A 94 6.31 -9.24 -1.27
C SER A 94 7.56 -9.28 -0.42
N GLY A 95 7.96 -10.49 -0.03
CA GLY A 95 9.04 -10.68 0.94
C GLY A 95 9.38 -12.14 1.18
N HIS A 96 10.29 -12.35 2.13
CA HIS A 96 10.75 -13.65 2.57
C HIS A 96 10.60 -13.75 4.10
N VAL A 97 9.94 -14.81 4.56
CA VAL A 97 9.78 -15.13 5.99
C VAL A 97 10.69 -16.30 6.33
N THR A 98 11.73 -16.05 7.11
CA THR A 98 12.66 -17.06 7.61
C THR A 98 12.22 -17.52 8.98
N VAL A 99 12.06 -18.82 9.18
CA VAL A 99 11.65 -19.39 10.46
C VAL A 99 12.86 -19.93 11.20
N ASP A 100 12.89 -19.75 12.52
CA ASP A 100 13.84 -20.48 13.35
C ASP A 100 13.44 -21.95 13.45
N LEU A 101 14.12 -22.79 12.68
CA LEU A 101 13.91 -24.23 12.63
C LEU A 101 14.39 -24.96 13.90
N GLU A 102 15.26 -24.33 14.70
CA GLU A 102 15.79 -24.90 15.94
C GLU A 102 14.85 -24.68 17.13
N SER A 103 13.79 -23.89 16.94
CA SER A 103 12.80 -23.64 17.98
C SER A 103 12.13 -24.95 18.42
N PRO A 104 12.11 -25.29 19.72
CA PRO A 104 11.45 -26.51 20.22
C PRO A 104 9.92 -26.48 20.03
N HIS A 105 9.37 -25.31 19.70
CA HIS A 105 7.96 -25.09 19.39
C HIS A 105 7.64 -25.23 17.90
N PHE A 106 8.66 -25.34 17.04
CA PHE A 106 8.49 -25.53 15.61
C PHE A 106 8.39 -27.02 15.27
N LYS A 107 7.15 -27.51 15.19
CA LYS A 107 6.83 -28.87 14.74
C LYS A 107 5.86 -28.80 13.57
N ILE A 108 6.38 -28.54 12.36
CA ILE A 108 5.56 -28.56 11.15
C ILE A 108 5.71 -29.92 10.44
N PRO A 109 4.60 -30.62 10.11
CA PRO A 109 4.62 -31.93 9.44
C PRO A 109 5.20 -31.95 8.01
N HIS A 110 5.51 -30.80 7.43
CA HIS A 110 5.88 -30.63 6.02
C HIS A 110 7.25 -29.95 5.86
N ALA A 111 8.30 -30.54 6.44
CA ALA A 111 9.70 -30.10 6.27
C ALA A 111 10.09 -29.88 4.78
N GLN A 112 9.50 -30.67 3.87
CA GLN A 112 9.74 -30.59 2.42
C GLN A 112 9.42 -29.23 1.79
N LEU A 113 8.45 -28.48 2.31
CA LEU A 113 8.15 -27.13 1.80
C LEU A 113 9.24 -26.13 2.18
N TYR A 114 9.90 -26.33 3.33
CA TYR A 114 10.98 -25.48 3.85
C TYR A 114 12.35 -25.83 3.26
N GLU A 115 12.62 -27.11 3.04
CA GLU A 115 13.85 -27.58 2.41
C GLU A 115 13.98 -27.04 0.98
N ARG A 116 12.88 -26.97 0.24
CA ARG A 116 12.84 -26.40 -1.12
C ARG A 116 13.03 -24.89 -1.18
N SER A 117 12.74 -24.19 -0.09
CA SER A 117 12.73 -22.73 -0.02
C SER A 117 13.91 -22.15 0.77
N GLY A 118 14.91 -22.97 1.09
CA GLY A 118 16.11 -22.50 1.79
C GLY A 118 15.82 -21.94 3.19
N ASN A 119 14.98 -22.63 3.97
CA ASN A 119 14.60 -22.28 5.35
C ASN A 119 13.65 -21.07 5.51
N GLY A 120 12.85 -20.75 4.49
CA GLY A 120 11.83 -19.71 4.64
C GLY A 120 10.63 -19.87 3.72
N VAL A 121 9.77 -18.86 3.63
CA VAL A 121 8.64 -18.86 2.70
C VAL A 121 8.56 -17.52 2.01
N TYR A 122 8.43 -17.55 0.68
CA TYR A 122 8.23 -16.36 -0.12
C TYR A 122 6.78 -15.93 -0.11
N ILE A 123 6.57 -14.63 0.06
CA ILE A 123 5.29 -13.96 -0.03
C ILE A 123 5.26 -13.27 -1.38
N HIS A 124 4.27 -13.62 -2.19
CA HIS A 124 3.99 -12.96 -3.46
C HIS A 124 2.62 -12.31 -3.38
N SER A 125 2.61 -11.04 -2.94
CA SER A 125 1.38 -10.25 -2.93
C SER A 125 1.02 -9.82 -4.34
N GLN A 126 -0.27 -9.61 -4.58
CA GLN A 126 -0.69 -8.89 -5.77
C GLN A 126 -0.28 -7.41 -5.67
N ALA A 127 -0.27 -6.71 -6.80
CA ALA A 127 -0.01 -5.28 -6.81
C ALA A 127 -1.21 -4.49 -6.28
N GLU A 128 -2.45 -4.99 -6.45
CA GLU A 128 -3.65 -4.32 -5.95
C GLU A 128 -3.68 -4.28 -4.43
N MET A 129 -4.02 -3.11 -3.89
CA MET A 129 -4.25 -2.88 -2.47
C MET A 129 -5.69 -2.45 -2.21
N ARG A 130 -6.18 -2.81 -1.03
CA ARG A 130 -7.50 -2.40 -0.52
C ARG A 130 -7.34 -1.77 0.85
N VAL A 131 -8.03 -0.66 1.07
CA VAL A 131 -8.25 -0.13 2.41
C VAL A 131 -9.44 -0.83 3.04
N SER A 132 -9.39 -1.03 4.35
CA SER A 132 -10.54 -1.46 5.12
C SER A 132 -10.52 -0.81 6.50
N VAL A 133 -11.71 -0.47 6.98
CA VAL A 133 -11.92 -0.02 8.36
C VAL A 133 -12.18 -1.27 9.19
N LYS A 134 -11.35 -1.49 10.21
CA LYS A 134 -11.43 -2.67 11.08
C LYS A 134 -11.77 -2.25 12.49
N HIS A 135 -12.54 -3.09 13.19
CA HIS A 135 -12.92 -2.87 14.58
C HIS A 135 -11.98 -3.64 15.53
N SER A 136 -11.71 -3.11 16.72
CA SER A 136 -10.81 -3.70 17.71
C SER A 136 -11.21 -5.11 18.15
N SER A 137 -12.52 -5.43 18.08
CA SER A 137 -13.07 -6.75 18.42
C SER A 137 -12.88 -7.82 17.34
N ASP A 138 -12.05 -7.61 16.31
CA ASP A 138 -11.61 -8.70 15.43
C ASP A 138 -10.60 -9.60 16.21
N ARG A 139 -11.21 -10.49 17.00
CA ARG A 139 -10.79 -11.24 18.21
C ARG A 139 -9.49 -12.06 18.24
N LEU A 140 -8.66 -12.13 17.19
CA LEU A 140 -7.45 -12.98 17.25
C LEU A 140 -6.29 -12.36 18.04
N PHE A 141 -6.33 -11.05 18.29
CA PHE A 141 -5.23 -10.29 18.90
C PHE A 141 -5.43 -9.89 20.36
N ASP A 142 -6.63 -10.13 20.92
CA ASP A 142 -6.88 -9.83 22.34
C ASP A 142 -6.02 -10.71 23.27
N ILE A 143 -5.48 -11.81 22.74
CA ILE A 143 -4.58 -12.71 23.47
C ILE A 143 -3.16 -12.11 23.62
N PHE A 144 -2.77 -11.18 22.74
CA PHE A 144 -1.39 -10.65 22.68
C PHE A 144 -1.28 -9.17 23.03
N ASP A 145 -2.40 -8.47 23.18
CA ASP A 145 -2.44 -7.02 23.34
C ASP A 145 -3.39 -6.66 24.48
N SER A 146 -2.82 -6.26 25.62
CA SER A 146 -3.54 -5.95 26.86
C SER A 146 -3.88 -4.46 27.01
N TYR A 147 -3.59 -3.65 25.99
CA TYR A 147 -3.81 -2.20 26.02
C TYR A 147 -5.11 -1.83 25.30
N ARG A 148 -5.87 -0.90 25.90
CA ARG A 148 -7.12 -0.34 25.33
C ARG A 148 -6.87 0.11 23.89
N LYS A 149 -7.33 -0.70 22.94
CA LYS A 149 -7.25 -0.39 21.51
C LYS A 149 -8.28 0.68 21.15
N PRO A 150 -7.99 1.56 20.18
CA PRO A 150 -9.03 2.37 19.54
C PRO A 150 -10.09 1.45 18.93
N ASP A 151 -11.36 1.85 18.97
CA ASP A 151 -12.46 1.02 18.44
C ASP A 151 -12.26 0.74 16.95
N PHE A 152 -11.70 1.68 16.19
CA PHE A 152 -11.45 1.51 14.76
C PHE A 152 -10.01 1.81 14.36
N TYR A 153 -9.51 1.06 13.38
CA TYR A 153 -8.19 1.27 12.78
C TYR A 153 -8.22 1.10 11.27
N CYS A 154 -7.25 1.74 10.62
CA CYS A 154 -7.02 1.67 9.18
C CYS A 154 -6.12 0.48 8.86
N ASP A 155 -6.62 -0.42 8.01
CA ASP A 155 -5.92 -1.61 7.54
C ASP A 155 -5.80 -1.56 6.03
N VAL A 156 -4.58 -1.73 5.50
CA VAL A 156 -4.33 -1.85 4.06
C VAL A 156 -3.93 -3.28 3.76
N SER A 157 -4.65 -3.95 2.87
CA SER A 157 -4.41 -5.34 2.53
C SER A 157 -4.16 -5.59 1.05
N SER A 158 -3.50 -6.70 0.76
CA SER A 158 -3.36 -7.28 -0.57
C SER A 158 -3.51 -8.79 -0.50
N VAL A 159 -4.09 -9.36 -1.55
CA VAL A 159 -4.21 -10.82 -1.70
C VAL A 159 -2.84 -11.41 -1.93
N VAL A 160 -2.57 -12.56 -1.32
CA VAL A 160 -1.32 -13.29 -1.47
C VAL A 160 -1.61 -14.65 -2.06
N ASN A 161 -0.84 -15.03 -3.08
CA ASN A 161 -0.81 -16.42 -3.54
C ASN A 161 0.33 -17.15 -2.83
N HIS A 162 0.01 -18.09 -1.94
CA HIS A 162 1.00 -18.79 -1.15
C HIS A 162 0.46 -20.13 -0.61
N ASP A 163 1.39 -21.02 -0.25
CA ASP A 163 1.12 -22.26 0.48
C ASP A 163 1.77 -22.20 1.87
N PHE A 164 1.31 -21.27 2.74
CA PHE A 164 1.94 -21.09 4.05
C PHE A 164 1.65 -22.33 4.89
N PRO A 165 2.66 -22.87 5.58
CA PRO A 165 2.48 -23.96 6.52
C PRO A 165 2.06 -23.47 7.91
N PHE A 166 1.67 -22.21 8.06
CA PHE A 166 1.19 -21.57 9.29
C PHE A 166 -0.10 -20.79 9.00
N TYR A 167 -0.91 -20.54 10.04
CA TYR A 167 -2.19 -19.84 9.89
C TYR A 167 -2.04 -18.31 9.87
N LEU A 168 -1.12 -17.81 10.69
CA LEU A 168 -0.97 -16.38 10.95
C LEU A 168 0.51 -16.05 11.08
N ALA A 169 0.96 -14.96 10.46
CA ALA A 169 2.25 -14.32 10.75
C ALA A 169 2.03 -12.88 11.17
N LEU A 170 2.67 -12.48 12.26
CA LEU A 170 2.55 -11.14 12.86
C LEU A 170 3.92 -10.52 13.04
N ARG A 171 4.06 -9.27 12.61
CA ARG A 171 5.23 -8.45 12.93
C ARG A 171 4.78 -7.25 13.74
N ILE A 172 5.18 -7.23 15.01
CA ILE A 172 4.93 -6.14 15.93
C ILE A 172 6.23 -5.35 16.08
N PRO A 173 6.31 -4.14 15.53
CA PRO A 173 7.48 -3.30 15.71
C PRO A 173 7.59 -2.76 17.14
N ASN A 174 8.83 -2.52 17.60
CA ASN A 174 9.16 -1.99 18.93
C ASN A 174 8.72 -2.88 20.12
N LYS A 175 9.38 -4.04 20.28
CA LYS A 175 9.17 -4.94 21.41
C LYS A 175 9.26 -4.24 22.78
N LEU A 176 8.32 -4.59 23.67
CA LEU A 176 8.48 -4.45 25.12
C LEU A 176 9.70 -5.29 25.56
N PRO A 177 10.69 -4.71 26.27
CA PRO A 177 11.84 -5.47 26.75
C PRO A 177 11.38 -6.51 27.77
N GLY A 178 11.62 -7.80 27.51
CA GLY A 178 11.52 -8.82 28.56
C GLY A 178 10.99 -10.21 28.20
N SER A 179 10.18 -10.39 27.14
CA SER A 179 9.55 -11.69 26.80
C SER A 179 9.89 -12.20 25.38
N LEU A 180 9.89 -13.54 25.20
CA LEU A 180 10.17 -14.30 23.95
C LEU A 180 11.19 -13.61 23.00
N ARG A 181 12.41 -13.50 23.50
CA ARG A 181 13.44 -12.56 23.07
C ARG A 181 14.04 -12.93 21.69
N ASP A 182 14.36 -11.89 20.91
CA ASP A 182 15.06 -11.82 19.60
C ASP A 182 14.25 -11.89 18.28
N TYR A 183 13.03 -12.43 18.24
CA TYR A 183 12.28 -12.52 16.97
C TYR A 183 11.50 -11.25 16.59
N ASN A 184 11.67 -10.70 15.38
CA ASN A 184 10.92 -9.51 14.94
C ASN A 184 9.48 -9.79 14.49
N ALA A 185 9.12 -11.07 14.36
CA ALA A 185 7.79 -11.53 14.02
C ALA A 185 7.49 -12.89 14.67
N MET A 186 6.22 -13.26 14.73
CA MET A 186 5.74 -14.53 15.29
C MET A 186 4.76 -15.18 14.32
N VAL A 187 4.85 -16.50 14.15
CA VAL A 187 3.86 -17.30 13.42
C VAL A 187 3.08 -18.21 14.33
N VAL A 188 1.79 -18.39 14.06
CA VAL A 188 0.96 -19.39 14.73
C VAL A 188 0.89 -20.63 13.85
N THR A 189 1.55 -21.69 14.31
CA THR A 189 1.57 -23.00 13.63
C THR A 189 0.28 -23.78 13.91
N TRP A 190 0.13 -24.95 13.30
CA TRP A 190 -1.05 -25.80 13.41
C TRP A 190 -1.31 -26.31 14.83
N GLY A 191 -0.27 -26.36 15.67
CA GLY A 191 -0.39 -26.65 17.09
C GLY A 191 -0.75 -25.46 17.97
N TYR A 192 -1.12 -24.31 17.37
CA TYR A 192 -1.37 -23.04 18.05
C TYR A 192 -0.19 -22.56 18.93
N LYS A 193 1.02 -23.00 18.60
CA LYS A 193 2.24 -22.57 19.29
C LYS A 193 2.89 -21.43 18.52
N PRO A 194 3.17 -20.30 19.19
CA PRO A 194 3.90 -19.21 18.55
C PRO A 194 5.35 -19.65 18.30
N VAL A 195 5.83 -19.37 17.10
CA VAL A 195 7.25 -19.55 16.72
C VAL A 195 7.79 -18.23 16.22
N GLY A 196 9.00 -17.91 16.65
CA GLY A 196 9.73 -16.75 16.21
C GLY A 196 10.15 -16.83 14.75
N VAL A 197 9.95 -15.73 14.00
CA VAL A 197 10.38 -15.63 12.60
C VAL A 197 11.03 -14.29 12.32
N THR A 198 11.81 -14.25 11.24
CA THR A 198 12.33 -13.03 10.63
C THR A 198 11.60 -12.75 9.34
N MET A 199 11.08 -11.54 9.18
CA MET A 199 10.44 -11.12 7.94
C MET A 199 11.30 -10.08 7.18
N ASN A 200 11.53 -10.30 5.89
CA ASN A 200 12.30 -9.40 5.03
C ASN A 200 11.45 -9.02 3.81
N PHE A 201 11.09 -7.74 3.69
CA PHE A 201 10.36 -7.23 2.53
C PHE A 201 11.31 -6.88 1.39
N ILE A 202 10.87 -7.14 0.16
CA ILE A 202 11.60 -6.71 -1.05
C ILE A 202 11.49 -5.19 -1.23
N ASN A 203 10.32 -4.62 -0.91
CA ASN A 203 10.10 -3.18 -1.00
C ASN A 203 10.79 -2.47 0.19
N GLU A 204 11.83 -1.68 -0.10
CA GLU A 204 12.62 -0.97 0.91
C GLU A 204 11.79 0.01 1.74
N ASN A 205 10.81 0.69 1.14
CA ASN A 205 9.94 1.61 1.88
C ASN A 205 9.06 0.86 2.88
N ILE A 206 8.48 -0.28 2.49
CA ILE A 206 7.72 -1.13 3.42
C ILE A 206 8.64 -1.64 4.52
N HIS A 207 9.85 -2.12 4.18
CA HIS A 207 10.83 -2.55 5.17
C HIS A 207 11.13 -1.45 6.19
N ARG A 208 11.38 -0.22 5.72
CA ARG A 208 11.65 0.95 6.55
C ARG A 208 10.47 1.35 7.43
N LEU A 209 9.26 1.45 6.87
CA LEU A 209 8.05 1.82 7.63
C LEU A 209 7.75 0.81 8.74
N VAL A 210 7.98 -0.48 8.47
CA VAL A 210 7.84 -1.53 9.47
C VAL A 210 8.96 -1.47 10.51
N SER A 211 10.21 -1.23 10.13
CA SER A 211 11.33 -1.14 11.08
C SER A 211 11.26 0.09 11.99
N GLU A 212 10.75 1.22 11.50
CA GLU A 212 10.46 2.44 12.27
C GLU A 212 9.23 2.28 13.19
N GLY A 213 8.49 1.19 13.06
CA GLY A 213 7.27 0.92 13.80
C GLY A 213 6.06 1.74 13.44
N ARG A 214 6.05 2.27 12.21
CA ARG A 214 4.90 2.97 11.63
C ARG A 214 3.86 2.02 11.06
N LEU A 215 4.23 0.76 10.80
CA LEU A 215 3.35 -0.29 10.29
C LEU A 215 3.49 -1.56 11.11
N GLU A 216 2.35 -2.10 11.54
CA GLU A 216 2.26 -3.47 12.05
C GLU A 216 1.79 -4.39 10.92
N VAL A 217 2.50 -5.49 10.67
CA VAL A 217 2.20 -6.38 9.54
C VAL A 217 1.49 -7.63 10.05
N ARG A 218 0.44 -8.01 9.35
CA ARG A 218 -0.30 -9.25 9.55
C ARG A 218 -0.40 -10.01 8.23
N MET A 219 -0.14 -11.31 8.27
CA MET A 219 -0.51 -12.23 7.21
C MET A 219 -1.47 -13.26 7.74
N ASP A 220 -2.66 -13.28 7.17
CA ASP A 220 -3.67 -14.29 7.44
C ASP A 220 -3.67 -15.29 6.30
N SER A 221 -3.77 -16.58 6.64
CA SER A 221 -4.06 -17.61 5.66
C SER A 221 -5.03 -18.65 6.18
N SER A 222 -5.91 -19.12 5.31
CA SER A 222 -6.91 -20.13 5.64
C SER A 222 -6.97 -21.20 4.57
N ARG A 223 -6.70 -22.46 4.98
CA ARG A 223 -6.89 -23.64 4.11
C ARG A 223 -8.36 -23.99 3.87
N VAL A 224 -9.27 -23.61 4.77
CA VAL A 224 -10.68 -24.04 4.70
C VAL A 224 -11.45 -23.30 3.61
N SER A 225 -11.02 -22.09 3.24
CA SER A 225 -11.72 -21.30 2.22
C SER A 225 -10.84 -20.81 1.07
N GLN A 226 -9.51 -20.75 1.14
CA GLN A 226 -8.64 -20.02 0.18
C GLN A 226 -9.03 -18.53 -0.04
N VAL A 227 -10.14 -18.04 0.54
CA VAL A 227 -10.69 -16.69 0.36
C VAL A 227 -9.94 -15.65 1.21
N ASN A 228 -9.18 -16.08 2.23
CA ASN A 228 -8.58 -15.18 3.22
C ASN A 228 -7.04 -15.17 3.21
N ASN A 229 -6.40 -15.52 2.09
CA ASN A 229 -4.94 -15.42 1.96
C ASN A 229 -4.57 -13.97 1.68
N GLN A 230 -4.23 -13.22 2.72
CA GLN A 230 -3.94 -11.81 2.63
C GLN A 230 -2.76 -11.42 3.49
N VAL A 231 -2.03 -10.42 3.03
CA VAL A 231 -1.12 -9.63 3.83
C VAL A 231 -1.76 -8.28 4.04
N SER A 232 -1.70 -7.79 5.27
CA SER A 232 -2.28 -6.54 5.70
C SER A 232 -1.32 -5.79 6.59
N VAL A 233 -1.43 -4.47 6.57
CA VAL A 233 -0.71 -3.61 7.49
C VAL A 233 -1.68 -2.70 8.20
N ARG A 234 -1.56 -2.62 9.52
CA ARG A 234 -2.23 -1.59 10.31
C ARG A 234 -1.45 -0.29 10.14
N VAL A 235 -2.12 0.70 9.56
CA VAL A 235 -1.57 2.02 9.27
C VAL A 235 -1.70 2.95 10.47
N GLY A 236 -2.80 2.86 11.21
CA GLY A 236 -3.03 3.70 12.38
C GLY A 236 -4.45 3.65 12.92
N SER A 237 -4.66 4.36 14.04
CA SER A 237 -5.95 4.52 14.70
C SER A 237 -6.86 5.46 13.91
N LEU A 238 -8.14 5.10 13.79
CA LEU A 238 -9.20 5.96 13.27
C LEU A 238 -10.05 6.59 14.40
N GLY A 239 -9.70 6.31 15.66
CA GLY A 239 -10.41 6.80 16.84
C GLY A 239 -11.49 5.85 17.37
N GLY A 240 -12.19 6.30 18.40
CA GLY A 240 -13.40 5.66 18.93
C GLY A 240 -14.64 6.42 18.49
N TYR A 241 -15.77 5.72 18.38
CA TYR A 241 -17.06 6.31 18.00
C TYR A 241 -18.09 6.00 19.10
N SER A 242 -19.01 6.95 19.37
CA SER A 242 -20.09 6.71 20.34
C SER A 242 -21.06 5.63 19.86
N GLU A 243 -21.88 5.10 20.76
CA GLU A 243 -22.86 4.05 20.45
C GLU A 243 -23.88 4.47 19.37
N ASP A 244 -24.09 5.78 19.18
CA ASP A 244 -25.06 6.34 18.23
C ASP A 244 -24.65 6.16 16.75
N TYR A 245 -23.40 5.78 16.49
CA TYR A 245 -22.84 5.61 15.13
C TYR A 245 -23.07 4.21 14.53
N TYR A 246 -23.65 3.29 15.31
CA TYR A 246 -23.92 1.93 14.87
C TYR A 246 -25.34 1.81 14.31
N GLU A 247 -25.51 1.13 13.16
CA GLU A 247 -26.83 0.88 12.55
C GLU A 247 -27.77 0.14 13.50
N SER A 248 -27.20 -0.70 14.35
CA SER A 248 -27.87 -1.19 15.54
C SER A 248 -26.84 -1.57 16.60
N GLN A 249 -27.15 -1.30 17.88
CA GLN A 249 -26.32 -1.74 19.01
C GLN A 249 -26.09 -3.28 19.02
N ARG A 250 -26.94 -4.05 18.34
CA ARG A 250 -26.84 -5.51 18.23
C ARG A 250 -25.95 -5.99 17.07
N SER A 251 -25.83 -5.22 15.98
CA SER A 251 -25.06 -5.64 14.80
C SER A 251 -23.58 -5.26 14.93
N GLY A 252 -23.25 -4.25 15.74
CA GLY A 252 -21.89 -3.73 15.84
C GLY A 252 -21.36 -3.17 14.51
N LYS A 253 -22.26 -2.92 13.54
CA LYS A 253 -21.91 -2.36 12.22
C LYS A 253 -22.09 -0.85 12.23
N LEU A 254 -21.09 -0.13 11.72
CA LEU A 254 -21.17 1.30 11.47
C LEU A 254 -22.24 1.61 10.42
N SER A 255 -22.88 2.77 10.53
CA SER A 255 -23.69 3.28 9.42
C SER A 255 -22.83 3.48 8.17
N TYR A 256 -23.47 3.36 7.00
CA TYR A 256 -22.78 3.51 5.72
C TYR A 256 -22.04 4.84 5.59
N GLU A 257 -22.64 5.95 6.03
CA GLU A 257 -22.04 7.29 5.96
C GLU A 257 -20.76 7.36 6.81
N VAL A 258 -20.79 6.80 8.01
CA VAL A 258 -19.66 6.79 8.95
C VAL A 258 -18.56 5.89 8.44
N TYR A 259 -18.91 4.72 7.93
CA TYR A 259 -17.95 3.83 7.29
C TYR A 259 -17.26 4.53 6.11
N LYS A 260 -18.00 5.25 5.26
CA LYS A 260 -17.43 6.01 4.13
C LYS A 260 -16.52 7.14 4.58
N GLU A 261 -16.88 7.87 5.64
CA GLU A 261 -16.02 8.90 6.22
C GLU A 261 -14.69 8.28 6.72
N LEU A 262 -14.77 7.16 7.42
CA LEU A 262 -13.61 6.45 7.94
C LEU A 262 -12.73 5.83 6.86
N GLU A 263 -13.35 5.27 5.81
CA GLU A 263 -12.66 4.76 4.65
C GLU A 263 -11.87 5.88 3.95
N SER A 264 -12.45 7.07 3.79
CA SER A 264 -11.77 8.24 3.22
C SER A 264 -10.59 8.72 4.08
N LYS A 265 -10.76 8.76 5.41
CA LYS A 265 -9.66 9.05 6.35
C LYS A 265 -8.54 8.01 6.25
N CYS A 266 -8.91 6.73 6.15
CA CYS A 266 -7.96 5.63 6.01
C CYS A 266 -7.16 5.73 4.70
N GLN A 267 -7.81 6.07 3.58
CA GLN A 267 -7.13 6.31 2.29
C GLN A 267 -6.12 7.47 2.41
N THR A 268 -6.52 8.58 3.03
CA THR A 268 -5.65 9.74 3.24
C THR A 268 -4.44 9.37 4.12
N MET A 269 -4.68 8.61 5.19
CA MET A 269 -3.62 8.16 6.10
C MET A 269 -2.64 7.21 5.39
N ALA A 270 -3.16 6.25 4.62
CA ALA A 270 -2.34 5.35 3.82
C ALA A 270 -1.52 6.12 2.78
N ALA A 271 -2.13 7.04 2.04
CA ALA A 271 -1.43 7.89 1.07
C ALA A 271 -0.31 8.71 1.72
N GLY A 272 -0.52 9.22 2.94
CA GLY A 272 0.49 9.96 3.70
C GLY A 272 1.74 9.15 4.09
N LEU A 273 1.72 7.82 3.93
CA LEU A 273 2.91 6.98 4.11
C LEU A 273 3.86 7.00 2.88
N GLY A 274 3.42 7.58 1.76
CA GLY A 274 4.17 7.60 0.51
C GLY A 274 4.09 6.28 -0.27
N ARG A 275 5.03 6.06 -1.18
CA ARG A 275 5.10 4.83 -1.99
C ARG A 275 5.37 3.62 -1.10
N PRO A 276 4.67 2.49 -1.31
CA PRO A 276 3.80 2.18 -2.46
C PRO A 276 2.31 2.55 -2.30
N PHE A 277 1.88 3.11 -1.17
CA PHE A 277 0.46 3.40 -0.91
C PHE A 277 -0.10 4.49 -1.83
N THR A 278 0.71 5.51 -2.15
CA THR A 278 0.35 6.60 -3.06
C THR A 278 -0.01 6.13 -4.48
N PHE A 279 0.49 4.97 -4.94
CA PHE A 279 0.09 4.39 -6.23
C PHE A 279 -1.40 4.02 -6.29
N HIS A 280 -2.01 3.76 -5.14
CA HIS A 280 -3.42 3.35 -5.03
C HIS A 280 -4.29 4.48 -4.49
N PHE A 281 -3.80 5.18 -3.47
CA PHE A 281 -4.60 6.10 -2.65
C PHE A 281 -4.17 7.57 -2.73
N GLY A 282 -3.07 7.87 -3.43
CA GLY A 282 -2.62 9.24 -3.66
C GLY A 282 -3.30 9.90 -4.86
N ASP A 283 -3.07 11.19 -5.03
CA ASP A 283 -3.68 12.05 -6.06
C ASP A 283 -2.66 12.75 -6.99
N GLY A 284 -1.40 12.30 -6.97
CA GLY A 284 -0.29 12.83 -7.77
C GLY A 284 0.15 11.95 -8.94
N LEU A 285 1.42 12.08 -9.31
CA LEU A 285 2.07 11.37 -10.42
C LEU A 285 1.99 9.84 -10.28
N ASP A 286 1.87 9.33 -9.06
CA ASP A 286 1.72 7.90 -8.76
C ASP A 286 0.42 7.27 -9.36
N ARG A 287 -0.54 8.11 -9.76
CA ARG A 287 -1.74 7.71 -10.51
C ARG A 287 -1.49 7.51 -12.01
N LEU A 288 -0.29 7.78 -12.48
CA LEU A 288 0.15 7.51 -13.85
C LEU A 288 -0.13 6.05 -14.26
N LYS A 289 -0.69 5.88 -15.46
CA LYS A 289 -0.91 4.57 -16.09
C LYS A 289 -0.06 4.34 -17.32
N ALA A 290 0.09 5.37 -18.14
CA ALA A 290 0.82 5.28 -19.40
C ALA A 290 1.32 6.65 -19.82
N VAL A 291 2.35 6.66 -20.65
CA VAL A 291 2.91 7.87 -21.24
C VAL A 291 2.97 7.72 -22.75
N ILE A 292 2.48 8.73 -23.46
CA ILE A 292 2.52 8.81 -24.92
C ILE A 292 3.44 9.95 -25.31
N TYR A 293 4.53 9.62 -25.99
CA TYR A 293 5.46 10.60 -26.54
C TYR A 293 5.04 10.95 -27.97
N ALA A 294 4.91 12.24 -28.30
CA ALA A 294 4.62 12.64 -29.67
C ALA A 294 5.61 12.01 -30.66
N GLY A 295 5.07 11.31 -31.67
CA GLY A 295 5.85 10.59 -32.69
C GLY A 295 6.24 9.16 -32.33
N GLN A 296 5.79 8.61 -31.19
CA GLN A 296 6.03 7.22 -30.78
C GLN A 296 4.75 6.54 -30.27
N ALA A 297 4.70 5.21 -30.35
CA ALA A 297 3.61 4.41 -29.76
C ALA A 297 3.68 4.45 -28.22
N ALA A 298 2.54 4.24 -27.55
CA ALA A 298 2.43 4.25 -26.10
C ALA A 298 3.32 3.18 -25.43
N ILE A 299 3.89 3.51 -24.26
CA ILE A 299 4.71 2.62 -23.42
C ILE A 299 4.04 2.46 -22.05
#